data_AF-A0A163IQU3-F1
#
_entry.id   AF-A0A163IQU3-F1
#
_cell.length_a   1.000
_cell.length_b   1.000
_cell.length_c   1.000
_cell.angle_alpha   90.00
_cell.angle_beta   90.00
_cell.angle_gamma   90.00
#
_symmetry.space_group_name_H-M   'P 1'
#
loop_
_entity.id
_entity.type
_entity.pdbx_description
1 polymer ?
#
loop_
_entity_poly.entity_id
_entity_poly.type
_entity_poly.pdbx_seq_one_letter_code
_entity_poly.pdbx_strand_id
1 'polypeptide(L)'
;MCPPADLAAAKSTSARSRGVSMHTIPQTPISQTAFEHASTLLAPSILSHSMRVYLYAKALAEHSASLYATDAAKHDLLFTACLFHDIGTSDEYDGSQRFEVEGGDAAAKHLGQFDVSQTDKHDVWTAIACHTSPQIAERIGELSRLVRLAVITDFGRKSTAWDVLVPLRERLEKDFERDEIEKALGDAVVQQAKRLPEKAPMVSWPGVMYRAHLAEPDWSGVNKMF
;
A
#
# COMPACT_ATOMS: atom_id res chain seq x y z
N MET A 1 -33.48 4.72 -41.54
CA MET A 1 -33.61 4.85 -40.07
C MET A 1 -32.42 4.16 -39.44
N CYS A 2 -31.41 4.94 -39.08
CA CYS A 2 -30.25 4.53 -38.28
C CYS A 2 -30.35 5.25 -36.93
N PRO A 3 -29.99 4.61 -35.80
CA PRO A 3 -30.01 5.27 -34.51
C PRO A 3 -28.84 6.26 -34.39
N PRO A 4 -28.97 7.35 -33.62
CA PRO A 4 -27.86 8.26 -33.36
C PRO A 4 -26.85 7.63 -32.41
N ALA A 5 -25.58 7.77 -32.73
CA ALA A 5 -24.46 7.45 -31.86
C ALA A 5 -24.22 8.60 -30.87
N ASP A 6 -24.53 8.37 -29.60
CA ASP A 6 -24.08 9.21 -28.48
C ASP A 6 -23.25 8.35 -27.52
N LEU A 7 -22.00 8.09 -27.90
CA LEU A 7 -20.94 7.78 -26.94
C LEU A 7 -20.28 9.12 -26.61
N ALA A 8 -20.85 9.79 -25.60
CA ALA A 8 -20.24 10.93 -24.98
C ALA A 8 -18.83 10.53 -24.49
N ALA A 9 -17.83 11.22 -25.04
CA ALA A 9 -16.44 11.10 -24.65
C ALA A 9 -16.30 11.34 -23.14
N ALA A 10 -16.04 10.27 -22.39
CA ALA A 10 -15.53 10.38 -21.04
C ALA A 10 -14.16 11.04 -21.13
N LYS A 11 -14.10 12.33 -20.75
CA LYS A 11 -12.85 13.07 -20.61
C LYS A 11 -12.03 12.38 -19.52
N SER A 12 -10.99 11.66 -19.93
CA SER A 12 -9.92 11.22 -19.03
C SER A 12 -9.26 12.46 -18.42
N THR A 13 -9.67 12.79 -17.19
CA THR A 13 -8.93 13.73 -16.35
C THR A 13 -7.79 12.95 -15.72
N SER A 14 -6.65 12.88 -16.43
CA SER A 14 -5.37 12.48 -15.86
C SER A 14 -5.04 13.42 -14.69
N ALA A 15 -5.38 13.01 -13.48
CA ALA A 15 -4.82 13.56 -12.27
C ALA A 15 -3.36 13.11 -12.20
N ARG A 16 -2.46 13.85 -12.88
CA ARG A 16 -1.03 13.74 -12.59
C ARG A 16 -0.86 14.10 -11.12
N SER A 17 -0.53 13.10 -10.29
CA SER A 17 -0.15 13.33 -8.90
C SER A 17 1.01 14.34 -8.91
N ARG A 18 0.80 15.50 -8.28
CA ARG A 18 1.88 16.46 -8.07
C ARG A 18 2.77 15.87 -6.97
N GLY A 19 3.85 15.19 -7.33
CA GLY A 19 4.83 14.70 -6.36
C GLY A 19 5.67 13.52 -6.81
N VAL A 20 5.12 12.61 -7.64
CA VAL A 20 5.89 11.44 -8.09
C VAL A 20 6.75 11.80 -9.31
N SER A 21 8.05 12.00 -9.09
CA SER A 21 9.01 12.07 -10.20
C SER A 21 9.10 10.70 -10.88
N MET A 22 9.02 10.66 -12.22
CA MET A 22 9.17 9.43 -13.00
C MET A 22 10.51 8.71 -12.72
N HIS A 23 11.53 9.44 -12.25
CA HIS A 23 12.82 8.88 -11.88
C HIS A 23 12.81 8.06 -10.59
N THR A 24 11.78 8.22 -9.76
CA THR A 24 11.63 7.48 -8.49
C THR A 24 11.11 6.06 -8.71
N ILE A 25 10.40 5.83 -9.83
CA ILE A 25 9.81 4.55 -10.19
C ILE A 25 10.87 3.71 -10.91
N PRO A 26 11.12 2.44 -10.51
CA PRO A 26 11.99 1.57 -11.29
C PRO A 26 11.48 1.40 -12.73
N GLN A 27 12.37 1.47 -13.71
CA GLN A 27 12.02 1.52 -15.13
C GLN A 27 11.75 0.13 -15.75
N THR A 28 11.53 -0.89 -14.93
CA THR A 28 11.21 -2.24 -15.38
C THR A 28 9.72 -2.36 -15.71
N PRO A 29 9.31 -3.28 -16.60
CA PRO A 29 7.89 -3.48 -16.89
C PRO A 29 7.07 -3.83 -15.64
N ILE A 30 7.61 -4.64 -14.72
CA ILE A 30 6.93 -5.07 -13.49
C ILE A 30 6.60 -3.84 -12.62
N SER A 31 7.59 -2.98 -12.38
CA SER A 31 7.42 -1.81 -11.52
C SER A 31 6.57 -0.71 -12.18
N GLN A 32 6.72 -0.48 -13.48
CA GLN A 32 5.91 0.53 -14.19
C GLN A 32 4.43 0.16 -14.21
N THR A 33 4.11 -1.09 -14.53
CA THR A 33 2.72 -1.57 -14.53
C THR A 33 2.15 -1.64 -13.11
N ALA A 34 2.96 -1.97 -12.10
CA ALA A 34 2.55 -1.92 -10.70
C ALA A 34 2.15 -0.49 -10.28
N PHE A 35 2.96 0.50 -10.65
CA PHE A 35 2.68 1.91 -10.37
C PHE A 35 1.44 2.40 -11.12
N GLU A 36 1.31 2.12 -12.42
CA GLU A 36 0.14 2.49 -13.22
C GLU A 36 -1.15 1.94 -12.61
N HIS A 37 -1.13 0.66 -12.23
CA HIS A 37 -2.26 -0.01 -11.59
C HIS A 37 -2.63 0.62 -10.24
N ALA A 38 -1.65 0.75 -9.34
CA ALA A 38 -1.87 1.35 -8.02
C ALA A 38 -2.33 2.82 -8.13
N SER A 39 -1.74 3.61 -9.04
CA SER A 39 -2.08 5.03 -9.22
C SER A 39 -3.47 5.25 -9.82
N THR A 40 -4.03 4.25 -10.50
CA THR A 40 -5.39 4.31 -11.03
C THR A 40 -6.44 3.98 -9.96
N LEU A 41 -6.09 3.15 -8.98
CA LEU A 41 -7.05 2.59 -8.02
C LEU A 41 -6.99 3.23 -6.63
N LEU A 42 -5.81 3.68 -6.20
CA LEU A 42 -5.62 4.22 -4.85
C LEU A 42 -6.05 5.68 -4.76
N ALA A 43 -6.59 6.05 -3.59
CA ALA A 43 -6.75 7.46 -3.24
C ALA A 43 -5.36 8.15 -3.27
N PRO A 44 -5.28 9.44 -3.67
CA PRO A 44 -4.00 10.14 -3.82
C PRO A 44 -3.11 10.10 -2.56
N SER A 45 -3.70 10.22 -1.37
CA SER A 45 -2.98 10.14 -0.09
C SER A 45 -2.40 8.74 0.15
N ILE A 46 -3.15 7.68 -0.15
CA ILE A 46 -2.73 6.26 -0.02
C ILE A 46 -1.64 5.91 -1.06
N LEU A 47 -1.73 6.43 -2.29
CA LEU A 47 -0.66 6.29 -3.27
C LEU A 47 0.62 6.99 -2.80
N SER A 48 0.49 8.20 -2.26
CA SER A 48 1.63 8.96 -1.74
C SER A 48 2.27 8.27 -0.54
N HIS A 49 1.46 7.69 0.35
CA HIS A 49 1.91 6.79 1.42
C HIS A 49 2.69 5.60 0.87
N SER A 50 2.14 4.88 -0.11
CA SER A 50 2.79 3.72 -0.72
C SER A 50 4.15 4.06 -1.34
N MET A 51 4.28 5.24 -1.95
CA MET A 51 5.56 5.74 -2.47
C MET A 51 6.55 6.09 -1.36
N ARG A 52 6.11 6.73 -0.25
CA ARG A 52 6.98 6.96 0.91
C ARG A 52 7.45 5.64 1.54
N VAL A 53 6.54 4.68 1.69
CA VAL A 53 6.83 3.32 2.17
C VAL A 53 7.89 2.65 1.31
N TYR A 54 7.75 2.69 -0.02
CA TYR A 54 8.79 2.16 -0.92
C TYR A 54 10.16 2.81 -0.67
N LEU A 55 10.21 4.13 -0.53
CA LEU A 55 11.47 4.86 -0.36
C LEU A 55 12.14 4.57 0.98
N TYR A 56 11.37 4.42 2.07
CA TYR A 56 11.90 3.95 3.34
C TYR A 56 12.40 2.51 3.24
N ALA A 57 11.61 1.62 2.61
CA ALA A 57 11.97 0.21 2.50
C ALA A 57 13.24 0.03 1.66
N LYS A 58 13.38 0.80 0.57
CA LYS A 58 14.59 0.88 -0.24
C LYS A 58 15.80 1.33 0.59
N ALA A 59 15.66 2.43 1.34
CA ALA A 59 16.75 2.92 2.19
C ALA A 59 17.17 1.89 3.27
N LEU A 60 16.23 1.13 3.84
CA LEU A 60 16.54 0.04 4.75
C LEU A 60 17.26 -1.12 4.07
N ALA A 61 16.80 -1.50 2.88
CA ALA A 61 17.44 -2.55 2.09
C ALA A 61 18.88 -2.15 1.74
N GLU A 62 19.13 -0.90 1.36
CA GLU A 62 20.46 -0.35 1.09
C GLU A 62 21.34 -0.35 2.35
N HIS A 63 20.80 0.13 3.48
CA HIS A 63 21.53 0.18 4.76
C HIS A 63 21.96 -1.21 5.25
N SER A 64 21.17 -2.25 4.94
CA SER A 64 21.43 -3.63 5.36
C SER A 64 22.13 -4.48 4.29
N ALA A 65 22.56 -3.89 3.16
CA ALA A 65 23.11 -4.61 2.01
C ALA A 65 22.23 -5.79 1.56
N SER A 66 20.92 -5.60 1.62
CA SER A 66 19.92 -6.60 1.27
C SER A 66 19.92 -6.93 -0.22
N LEU A 67 19.50 -8.15 -0.57
CA LEU A 67 19.22 -8.52 -1.96
C LEU A 67 18.14 -7.63 -2.57
N TYR A 68 17.19 -7.14 -1.78
CA TYR A 68 16.14 -6.22 -2.23
C TYR A 68 16.65 -4.84 -2.67
N ALA A 69 17.92 -4.52 -2.41
CA ALA A 69 18.59 -3.32 -2.92
C ALA A 69 19.62 -3.59 -4.04
N THR A 70 20.14 -4.82 -4.13
CA THR A 70 21.29 -5.15 -4.99
C THR A 70 20.93 -6.04 -6.17
N ASP A 71 19.86 -6.82 -6.06
CA ASP A 71 19.31 -7.64 -7.14
C ASP A 71 18.11 -6.93 -7.75
N ALA A 72 18.15 -6.68 -9.07
CA ALA A 72 17.12 -5.93 -9.77
C ALA A 72 15.74 -6.63 -9.73
N ALA A 73 15.71 -7.96 -9.82
CA ALA A 73 14.46 -8.71 -9.76
C ALA A 73 13.87 -8.65 -8.35
N LYS A 74 14.69 -8.75 -7.31
CA LYS A 74 14.23 -8.57 -5.91
C LYS A 74 13.77 -7.13 -5.66
N HIS A 75 14.42 -6.13 -6.22
CA HIS A 75 14.00 -4.73 -6.10
C HIS A 75 12.60 -4.51 -6.70
N ASP A 76 12.28 -5.14 -7.84
CA ASP A 76 10.92 -5.10 -8.39
C ASP A 76 9.86 -5.70 -7.45
N LEU A 77 10.21 -6.75 -6.70
CA LEU A 77 9.33 -7.33 -5.67
C LEU A 77 9.13 -6.38 -4.48
N LEU A 78 10.20 -5.71 -4.04
CA LEU A 78 10.13 -4.68 -2.99
C LEU A 78 9.17 -3.55 -3.40
N PHE A 79 9.35 -3.03 -4.62
CA PHE A 79 8.51 -1.98 -5.16
C PHE A 79 7.05 -2.44 -5.24
N THR A 80 6.80 -3.62 -5.83
CA THR A 80 5.44 -4.18 -5.96
C THR A 80 4.77 -4.35 -4.60
N ALA A 81 5.47 -4.92 -3.61
CA ALA A 81 4.92 -5.10 -2.27
C ALA A 81 4.52 -3.77 -1.62
N CYS A 82 5.36 -2.73 -1.73
CA CYS A 82 5.06 -1.41 -1.20
C CYS A 82 3.87 -0.74 -1.91
N LEU A 83 3.75 -0.87 -3.22
CA LEU A 83 2.65 -0.26 -3.98
C LEU A 83 1.32 -0.97 -3.77
N PHE A 84 1.34 -2.28 -3.47
CA PHE A 84 0.14 -3.09 -3.33
C PHE A 84 -0.32 -3.30 -1.89
N HIS A 85 0.47 -2.91 -0.87
CA HIS A 85 0.14 -3.27 0.51
C HIS A 85 -1.23 -2.75 0.98
N ASP A 86 -1.65 -1.57 0.48
CA ASP A 86 -2.96 -0.96 0.76
C ASP A 86 -3.93 -1.04 -0.44
N ILE A 87 -3.59 -1.72 -1.54
CA ILE A 87 -4.45 -1.73 -2.75
C ILE A 87 -5.80 -2.41 -2.51
N GLY A 88 -5.87 -3.31 -1.53
CA GLY A 88 -7.12 -3.94 -1.08
C GLY A 88 -8.13 -2.94 -0.50
N THR A 89 -7.74 -1.69 -0.22
CA THR A 89 -8.65 -0.63 0.23
C THR A 89 -9.41 0.06 -0.91
N SER A 90 -9.01 -0.19 -2.16
CA SER A 90 -9.71 0.32 -3.35
C SER A 90 -11.05 -0.39 -3.61
N ASP A 91 -11.92 0.24 -4.38
CA ASP A 91 -13.22 -0.34 -4.73
C ASP A 91 -13.08 -1.60 -5.62
N GLU A 92 -12.08 -1.65 -6.49
CA GLU A 92 -11.79 -2.81 -7.36
C GLU A 92 -11.46 -4.09 -6.55
N TYR A 93 -10.83 -3.92 -5.39
CA TYR A 93 -10.43 -5.01 -4.51
C TYR A 93 -11.27 -5.07 -3.22
N ASP A 94 -12.50 -4.55 -3.27
CA ASP A 94 -13.46 -4.68 -2.17
C ASP A 94 -14.15 -6.07 -2.16
N GLY A 95 -13.34 -7.13 -2.11
CA GLY A 95 -13.78 -8.53 -2.05
C GLY A 95 -14.24 -8.97 -0.66
N SER A 96 -14.42 -10.28 -0.45
CA SER A 96 -14.95 -10.82 0.82
C SER A 96 -13.93 -10.94 1.95
N GLN A 97 -12.64 -10.77 1.67
CA GLN A 97 -11.56 -10.96 2.62
C GLN A 97 -11.10 -9.62 3.20
N ARG A 98 -10.21 -9.65 4.20
CA ARG A 98 -9.60 -8.41 4.71
C ARG A 98 -8.78 -7.73 3.62
N PHE A 99 -8.67 -6.40 3.66
CA PHE A 99 -7.94 -5.63 2.65
C PHE A 99 -6.48 -6.08 2.50
N GLU A 100 -5.83 -6.53 3.59
CA GLU A 100 -4.46 -7.05 3.53
C GLU A 100 -4.36 -8.31 2.67
N VAL A 101 -5.39 -9.15 2.68
CA VAL A 101 -5.44 -10.40 1.90
C VAL A 101 -5.78 -10.10 0.45
N GLU A 102 -6.79 -9.26 0.22
CA GLU A 102 -7.17 -8.82 -1.13
C GLU A 102 -6.00 -8.14 -1.85
N GLY A 103 -5.22 -7.31 -1.14
CA GLY A 103 -4.02 -6.69 -1.69
C GLY A 103 -2.89 -7.68 -1.99
N GLY A 104 -2.72 -8.71 -1.16
CA GLY A 104 -1.78 -9.80 -1.42
C GLY A 104 -2.17 -10.57 -2.69
N ASP A 105 -3.44 -10.95 -2.82
CA ASP A 105 -3.97 -11.66 -3.99
C ASP A 105 -3.84 -10.82 -5.27
N ALA A 106 -4.10 -9.51 -5.18
CA ALA A 106 -3.88 -8.57 -6.28
C ALA A 106 -2.42 -8.53 -6.73
N ALA A 107 -1.46 -8.48 -5.78
CA ALA A 107 -0.03 -8.46 -6.10
C ALA A 107 0.44 -9.78 -6.71
N ALA A 108 -0.02 -10.92 -6.17
CA ALA A 108 0.31 -12.23 -6.73
C ALA A 108 -0.23 -12.38 -8.18
N LYS A 109 -1.44 -11.88 -8.45
CA LYS A 109 -2.02 -11.83 -9.79
C LYS A 109 -1.21 -10.94 -10.73
N HIS A 110 -0.80 -9.75 -10.27
CA HIS A 110 0.07 -8.82 -11.02
C HIS A 110 1.38 -9.49 -11.43
N LEU A 111 2.11 -10.04 -10.46
CA LEU A 111 3.37 -10.75 -10.69
C LEU A 111 3.18 -12.02 -11.53
N GLY A 112 1.97 -12.58 -11.57
CA GLY A 112 1.57 -13.70 -12.42
C GLY A 112 1.70 -13.42 -13.92
N GLN A 113 1.70 -12.15 -14.32
CA GLN A 113 1.86 -11.71 -15.71
C GLN A 113 3.32 -11.73 -16.19
N PHE A 114 4.26 -12.00 -15.27
CA PHE A 114 5.70 -11.97 -15.52
C PHE A 114 6.36 -13.29 -15.10
N ASP A 115 7.62 -13.48 -15.50
CA ASP A 115 8.44 -14.63 -15.13
C ASP A 115 8.99 -14.52 -13.69
N VAL A 116 8.07 -14.48 -12.73
CA VAL A 116 8.37 -14.42 -11.29
C VAL A 116 8.04 -15.78 -10.66
N SER A 117 8.96 -16.30 -9.85
CA SER A 117 8.80 -17.60 -9.21
C SER A 117 7.60 -17.63 -8.25
N GLN A 118 7.04 -18.82 -8.00
CA GLN A 118 5.96 -18.97 -7.02
C GLN A 118 6.40 -18.59 -5.60
N THR A 119 7.67 -18.87 -5.26
CA THR A 119 8.26 -18.46 -3.98
C THR A 119 8.30 -16.94 -3.83
N ASP A 120 8.74 -16.23 -4.87
CA ASP A 120 8.79 -14.76 -4.85
C ASP A 120 7.39 -14.12 -4.79
N LYS A 121 6.42 -14.69 -5.52
CA LYS A 121 5.01 -14.29 -5.42
C LYS A 121 4.48 -14.49 -4.00
N HIS A 122 4.82 -15.61 -3.37
CA HIS A 122 4.44 -15.90 -1.99
C HIS A 122 5.11 -14.95 -0.99
N ASP A 123 6.37 -14.58 -1.18
CA ASP A 123 7.07 -13.61 -0.33
C ASP A 123 6.41 -12.22 -0.39
N VAL A 124 6.05 -11.76 -1.60
CA VAL A 124 5.30 -10.50 -1.80
C VAL A 124 3.92 -10.58 -1.16
N TRP A 125 3.17 -11.65 -1.42
CA TRP A 125 1.86 -11.87 -0.81
C TRP A 125 1.95 -11.85 0.72
N THR A 126 2.95 -12.51 1.30
CA THR A 126 3.16 -12.59 2.75
C THR A 126 3.52 -11.24 3.34
N ALA A 127 4.39 -10.48 2.67
CA ALA A 127 4.74 -9.12 3.09
C ALA A 127 3.50 -8.21 3.16
N ILE A 128 2.61 -8.30 2.17
CA ILE A 128 1.37 -7.54 2.14
C ILE A 128 0.38 -8.07 3.19
N ALA A 129 0.07 -9.36 3.21
CA ALA A 129 -0.95 -9.92 4.09
C ALA A 129 -0.65 -9.73 5.60
N CYS A 130 0.63 -9.63 5.96
CA CYS A 130 1.07 -9.43 7.34
C CYS A 130 1.41 -7.98 7.71
N HIS A 131 1.40 -7.00 6.80
CA HIS A 131 1.96 -5.67 7.08
C HIS A 131 1.30 -4.92 8.26
N THR A 132 0.05 -5.26 8.61
CA THR A 132 -0.69 -4.73 9.78
C THR A 132 -0.48 -5.53 11.06
N SER A 133 0.29 -6.63 11.03
CA SER A 133 0.47 -7.59 12.12
C SER A 133 1.82 -7.41 12.82
N PRO A 134 1.88 -6.68 13.95
CA PRO A 134 3.13 -6.38 14.64
C PRO A 134 3.80 -7.66 15.15
N GLN A 135 5.13 -7.65 15.19
CA GLN A 135 6.04 -8.74 15.58
C GLN A 135 6.04 -9.94 14.63
N ILE A 136 4.93 -10.24 13.95
CA ILE A 136 4.86 -11.30 12.93
C ILE A 136 5.56 -10.83 11.66
N ALA A 137 5.18 -9.67 11.12
CA ALA A 137 5.73 -9.16 9.87
C ALA A 137 7.24 -8.88 9.96
N GLU A 138 7.72 -8.41 11.12
CA GLU A 138 9.13 -8.13 11.37
C GLU A 138 9.99 -9.42 11.42
N ARG A 139 9.38 -10.59 11.66
CA ARG A 139 10.08 -11.86 11.89
C ARG A 139 9.93 -12.90 10.78
N ILE A 140 8.81 -12.88 10.05
CA ILE A 140 8.43 -13.95 9.12
C ILE A 140 9.33 -14.02 7.87
N GLY A 141 9.78 -12.87 7.37
CA GLY A 141 10.60 -12.78 6.17
C GLY A 141 11.23 -11.41 6.02
N GLU A 142 12.29 -11.31 5.22
CA GLU A 142 13.03 -10.06 5.04
C GLU A 142 12.18 -8.98 4.35
N LEU A 143 11.47 -9.33 3.28
CA LEU A 143 10.58 -8.40 2.57
C LEU A 143 9.48 -7.88 3.49
N SER A 144 8.81 -8.78 4.22
CA SER A 144 7.79 -8.43 5.22
C SER A 144 8.34 -7.47 6.27
N ARG A 145 9.57 -7.70 6.75
CA ARG A 145 10.23 -6.81 7.70
C ARG A 145 10.53 -5.43 7.10
N LEU A 146 11.04 -5.37 5.87
CA LEU A 146 11.34 -4.10 5.18
C LEU A 146 10.06 -3.26 4.99
N VAL A 147 9.00 -3.86 4.46
CA VAL A 147 7.69 -3.21 4.25
C VAL A 147 7.11 -2.76 5.59
N ARG A 148 7.09 -3.64 6.60
CA ARG A 148 6.54 -3.33 7.92
C ARG A 148 7.25 -2.16 8.59
N LEU A 149 8.58 -2.16 8.60
CA LEU A 149 9.36 -1.08 9.21
C LEU A 149 9.13 0.25 8.47
N ALA A 150 9.02 0.21 7.15
CA ALA A 150 8.70 1.38 6.34
C ALA A 150 7.29 1.94 6.62
N VAL A 151 6.27 1.08 6.68
CA VAL A 151 4.88 1.46 7.01
C VAL A 151 4.81 2.16 8.38
N ILE A 152 5.38 1.54 9.41
CA ILE A 152 5.31 2.11 10.77
C ILE A 152 6.13 3.40 10.90
N THR A 153 7.22 3.54 10.13
CA THR A 153 7.97 4.79 10.04
C THR A 153 7.14 5.90 9.40
N ASP A 154 6.38 5.62 8.33
CA ASP A 154 5.52 6.63 7.72
C ASP A 154 4.43 7.12 8.69
N PHE A 155 3.94 6.26 9.57
CA PHE A 155 3.01 6.63 10.64
C PHE A 155 3.70 7.11 11.94
N GLY A 156 4.99 7.44 11.89
CA GLY A 156 5.71 8.05 13.00
C GLY A 156 5.95 7.14 14.22
N ARG A 157 5.77 5.82 14.06
CA ARG A 157 6.02 4.85 15.13
C ARG A 157 7.50 4.49 15.17
N LYS A 158 8.10 4.60 16.36
CA LYS A 158 9.52 4.28 16.58
C LYS A 158 9.78 2.78 16.42
N SER A 159 10.88 2.45 15.76
CA SER A 159 11.36 1.09 15.55
C SER A 159 12.89 1.04 15.66
N THR A 160 13.47 -0.14 15.53
CA THR A 160 14.94 -0.29 15.47
C THR A 160 15.57 0.38 14.26
N ALA A 161 14.77 0.74 13.25
CA ALA A 161 15.16 1.43 12.03
C ALA A 161 14.98 2.97 12.11
N TRP A 162 14.48 3.49 13.24
CA TRP A 162 14.05 4.89 13.36
C TRP A 162 15.16 5.89 13.02
N ASP A 163 16.35 5.73 13.61
CA ASP A 163 17.45 6.67 13.42
C ASP A 163 17.99 6.67 11.97
N VAL A 164 17.86 5.54 11.27
CA VAL A 164 18.21 5.42 9.85
C VAL A 164 17.23 6.20 8.98
N LEU A 165 15.94 6.19 9.32
CA LEU A 165 14.88 6.70 8.45
C LEU A 165 14.39 8.10 8.77
N VAL A 166 14.55 8.60 10.00
CA VAL A 166 14.11 9.95 10.39
C VAL A 166 14.62 11.05 9.45
N PRO A 167 15.92 11.10 9.08
CA PRO A 167 16.41 12.14 8.18
C PRO A 167 15.79 12.06 6.78
N LEU A 168 15.35 10.87 6.36
CA LEU A 168 14.66 10.67 5.10
C LEU A 168 13.18 11.09 5.22
N ARG A 169 12.52 10.80 6.33
CA ARG A 169 11.11 11.15 6.58
C ARG A 169 10.81 12.63 6.42
N GLU A 170 11.64 13.49 6.99
CA GLU A 170 11.48 14.95 6.88
C GLU A 170 11.59 15.48 5.44
N ARG A 171 12.33 14.78 4.58
CA ARG A 171 12.42 15.12 3.15
C ARG A 171 11.22 14.56 2.39
N LEU A 172 10.90 13.29 2.59
CA LEU A 172 9.84 12.63 1.84
C LEU A 172 8.45 13.18 2.11
N GLU A 173 8.16 13.69 3.32
CA GLU A 173 6.89 14.35 3.59
C GLU A 173 6.71 15.68 2.83
N LYS A 174 7.81 16.27 2.31
CA LYS A 174 7.75 17.44 1.42
C LYS A 174 7.56 17.05 -0.03
N ASP A 175 8.19 15.95 -0.45
CA ASP A 175 8.14 15.46 -1.84
C ASP A 175 6.84 14.68 -2.13
N PHE A 176 6.28 14.03 -1.11
CA PHE A 176 5.05 13.24 -1.14
C PHE A 176 4.17 13.65 0.04
N GLU A 177 3.21 14.54 -0.23
CA GLU A 177 2.33 15.09 0.80
C GLU A 177 1.54 13.99 1.55
N ARG A 178 1.35 14.18 2.86
CA ARG A 178 0.64 13.22 3.70
C ARG A 178 -0.86 13.22 3.46
N ASP A 179 -1.45 14.39 3.17
CA ASP A 179 -2.86 14.60 2.80
C ASP A 179 -3.85 13.77 3.65
N GLU A 180 -3.78 13.96 4.97
CA GLU A 180 -4.60 13.25 5.97
C GLU A 180 -4.65 11.72 5.79
N ILE A 181 -3.54 11.09 5.39
CA ILE A 181 -3.44 9.65 5.13
C ILE A 181 -4.08 8.78 6.22
N GLU A 182 -3.88 9.08 7.51
CA GLU A 182 -4.45 8.30 8.61
C GLU A 182 -5.98 8.29 8.57
N LYS A 183 -6.59 9.43 8.21
CA LYS A 183 -8.03 9.53 8.04
C LYS A 183 -8.46 8.79 6.77
N ALA A 184 -7.81 9.05 5.64
CA ALA A 184 -8.17 8.46 4.35
C ALA A 184 -8.12 6.92 4.38
N LEU A 185 -7.04 6.35 4.92
CA LEU A 185 -6.86 4.91 5.04
C LEU A 185 -7.85 4.30 6.05
N GLY A 186 -8.00 4.91 7.23
CA GLY A 186 -8.94 4.45 8.23
C GLY A 186 -10.39 4.46 7.73
N ASP A 187 -10.78 5.52 7.02
CA ASP A 187 -12.11 5.63 6.41
C ASP A 187 -12.32 4.56 5.35
N ALA A 188 -11.36 4.34 4.44
CA ALA A 188 -11.47 3.33 3.39
C ALA A 188 -11.74 1.94 3.98
N VAL A 189 -10.95 1.53 4.98
CA VAL A 189 -11.11 0.24 5.66
C VAL A 189 -12.46 0.14 6.39
N VAL A 190 -12.88 1.20 7.09
CA VAL A 190 -14.17 1.23 7.79
C VAL A 190 -15.35 1.19 6.82
N GLN A 191 -15.30 1.90 5.69
CA GLN A 191 -16.38 1.87 4.70
C GLN A 191 -16.57 0.47 4.09
N GLN A 192 -15.48 -0.25 3.80
CA GLN A 192 -15.57 -1.66 3.38
C GLN A 192 -16.21 -2.53 4.48
N ALA A 193 -15.78 -2.38 5.73
CA ALA A 193 -16.35 -3.12 6.86
C ALA A 193 -17.83 -2.80 7.12
N LYS A 194 -18.29 -1.58 6.84
CA LYS A 194 -19.72 -1.23 6.91
C LYS A 194 -20.56 -1.96 5.86
N ARG A 195 -19.99 -2.23 4.68
CA ARG A 195 -20.64 -2.99 3.61
C ARG A 195 -20.62 -4.49 3.90
N LEU A 196 -19.48 -4.99 4.38
CA LEU A 196 -19.28 -6.40 4.71
C LEU A 196 -18.47 -6.54 6.01
N PRO A 197 -19.13 -6.65 7.17
CA PRO A 197 -18.47 -6.71 8.49
C PRO A 197 -17.42 -7.82 8.64
N GLU A 198 -17.57 -8.93 7.91
CA GLU A 198 -16.64 -10.06 7.90
C GLU A 198 -15.24 -9.68 7.41
N LYS A 199 -15.10 -8.59 6.64
CA LYS A 199 -13.80 -8.01 6.25
C LYS A 199 -13.01 -7.43 7.41
N ALA A 200 -13.66 -7.18 8.54
CA ALA A 200 -13.05 -6.64 9.75
C ALA A 200 -13.18 -7.59 10.95
N PRO A 201 -12.52 -8.76 10.93
CA PRO A 201 -12.56 -9.70 12.05
C PRO A 201 -12.20 -9.04 13.38
N MET A 202 -12.85 -9.45 14.47
CA MET A 202 -12.74 -8.82 15.79
C MET A 202 -11.29 -8.64 16.30
N VAL A 203 -10.39 -9.57 15.98
CA VAL A 203 -8.98 -9.56 16.40
C VAL A 203 -8.09 -9.21 15.20
N SER A 204 -8.32 -8.04 14.62
CA SER A 204 -7.55 -7.51 13.50
C SER A 204 -7.50 -5.97 13.54
N TRP A 205 -6.57 -5.37 12.79
CA TRP A 205 -6.46 -3.92 12.68
C TRP A 205 -7.72 -3.27 12.06
N PRO A 206 -8.31 -3.80 10.96
CA PRO A 206 -9.64 -3.39 10.50
C PRO A 206 -10.72 -3.50 11.57
N GLY A 207 -10.71 -4.60 12.35
CA GLY A 207 -11.70 -4.85 13.40
C GLY A 207 -11.67 -3.85 14.57
N VAL A 208 -10.49 -3.36 14.96
CA VAL A 208 -10.41 -2.32 16.00
C VAL A 208 -10.95 -0.98 15.50
N MET A 209 -10.65 -0.59 14.27
CA MET A 209 -11.15 0.66 13.68
C MET A 209 -12.66 0.61 13.43
N TYR A 210 -13.18 -0.53 12.96
CA TYR A 210 -14.61 -0.70 12.74
C TYR A 210 -15.38 -0.61 14.06
N ARG A 211 -14.90 -1.24 15.14
CA ARG A 211 -15.50 -1.08 16.48
C ARG A 211 -15.48 0.35 16.98
N ALA A 212 -14.38 1.08 16.76
CA ALA A 212 -14.31 2.49 17.14
C ALA A 212 -15.34 3.34 16.39
N HIS A 213 -15.55 3.06 15.10
CA HIS A 213 -16.60 3.71 14.32
C HIS A 213 -18.00 3.36 14.86
N LEU A 214 -18.28 2.10 15.19
CA LEU A 214 -19.58 1.71 15.76
C LEU A 214 -19.85 2.37 17.12
N ALA A 215 -18.80 2.62 17.91
CA ALA A 215 -18.92 3.30 19.20
C ALA A 215 -19.23 4.80 19.04
N GLU A 216 -18.72 5.44 18.00
CA GLU A 216 -18.88 6.88 17.72
C GLU A 216 -19.13 7.13 16.22
N PRO A 217 -20.32 6.82 15.70
CA PRO A 217 -20.59 6.83 14.25
C PRO A 217 -20.52 8.22 13.61
N ASP A 218 -20.73 9.27 14.41
CA ASP A 218 -20.71 10.67 13.96
C ASP A 218 -19.30 11.31 14.04
N TRP A 219 -18.29 10.56 14.50
CA TRP A 219 -16.90 11.05 14.55
C TRP A 219 -16.34 11.21 13.13
N SER A 220 -15.87 12.41 12.80
CA SER A 220 -15.39 12.76 11.45
C SER A 220 -13.87 12.99 11.36
N GLY A 221 -13.13 12.81 12.46
CA GLY A 221 -11.66 12.93 12.46
C GLY A 221 -10.95 11.63 12.07
N VAL A 222 -9.63 11.55 12.28
CA VAL A 222 -8.88 10.29 12.19
C VAL A 222 -9.51 9.26 13.13
N ASN A 223 -9.71 8.02 12.66
CA ASN A 223 -10.30 6.97 13.47
C ASN A 223 -9.55 6.82 14.80
N LYS A 224 -10.28 6.80 15.92
CA LYS A 224 -9.67 6.82 17.26
C LYS A 224 -8.81 5.60 17.60
N MET A 225 -8.91 4.53 16.81
CA MET A 225 -8.15 3.29 16.97
C MET A 225 -7.20 3.00 15.80
N PHE A 226 -6.82 4.02 15.02
CA PHE A 226 -5.83 3.91 13.94
C PHE A 226 -4.43 3.52 14.46
#